data_AF-B9RG07-F1
#
_entry.id   AF-B9RG07-F1
#
_cell.length_a   1.000
_cell.length_b   1.000
_cell.length_c   1.000
_cell.angle_alpha   90.00
_cell.angle_beta   90.00
_cell.angle_gamma   90.00
#
_symmetry.space_group_name_H-M   'P 1'
#
loop_
_entity.id
_entity.type
_entity.pdbx_description
1 polymer ?
#
loop_
_entity_poly.entity_id
_entity_poly.type
_entity_poly.pdbx_seq_one_letter_code
_entity_poly.pdbx_strand_id
1 'polypeptide(L)'
;MRVSPWIFLLLLVSCFINRTFAHQKPRTERISGSAGDVLEDDPVGRLKVYVYELPSKYNKKLLQKDPRCLTHMFAAEIFMHRFLLSSPVRTLNPDEADWFYTPIYTTCDLTPTGLPLPFKSPRMMRSAIQLISSNWPYWNRTERG
;
A
#
# COMPACT_ATOMS: atom_id res chain seq x y z
N MET A 1 -49.33 23.99 -20.29
CA MET A 1 -48.94 22.90 -19.38
C MET A 1 -48.67 23.50 -18.00
N ARG A 2 -49.51 23.21 -17.00
CA ARG A 2 -49.45 23.81 -15.66
C ARG A 2 -48.75 22.80 -14.75
N VAL A 3 -47.46 23.00 -14.49
CA VAL A 3 -46.67 22.10 -13.61
C VAL A 3 -47.11 22.36 -12.18
N SER A 4 -47.45 21.29 -11.45
CA SER A 4 -47.96 21.38 -10.08
C SER A 4 -46.90 21.97 -9.13
N PRO A 5 -47.25 22.92 -8.25
CA PRO A 5 -46.30 23.54 -7.31
C PRO A 5 -45.67 22.52 -6.35
N TRP A 6 -46.32 21.36 -6.17
CA TRP A 6 -45.82 20.24 -5.36
C TRP A 6 -44.58 19.57 -5.96
N ILE A 7 -44.44 19.59 -7.30
CA ILE A 7 -43.29 19.00 -7.99
C ILE A 7 -42.04 19.86 -7.78
N PHE A 8 -42.20 21.19 -7.78
CA PHE A 8 -41.12 22.11 -7.45
C PHE A 8 -40.69 21.99 -5.98
N LEU A 9 -41.65 21.80 -5.07
CA LEU A 9 -41.36 21.58 -3.65
C LEU A 9 -40.58 20.27 -3.43
N LEU A 10 -40.98 19.19 -4.11
CA LEU A 10 -40.28 17.89 -4.04
C LEU A 10 -38.84 17.95 -4.57
N LEU A 11 -38.61 18.69 -5.67
CA LEU A 11 -37.27 18.87 -6.23
C LEU A 11 -36.36 19.71 -5.33
N LEU A 12 -36.91 20.75 -4.67
CA LEU A 12 -36.14 21.54 -3.71
C LEU A 12 -35.77 20.72 -2.48
N VAL A 13 -36.70 19.93 -1.95
CA VAL A 13 -36.44 19.06 -0.78
C VAL A 13 -35.38 17.99 -1.11
N SER A 14 -35.40 17.39 -2.31
CA SER A 14 -34.37 16.40 -2.69
C SER A 14 -32.97 17.01 -2.84
N CYS A 15 -32.87 18.25 -3.32
CA CYS A 15 -31.60 18.99 -3.39
C CYS A 15 -31.04 19.32 -2.00
N PHE A 16 -31.90 19.61 -1.01
CA PHE A 16 -31.46 19.87 0.37
C PHE A 16 -30.98 18.61 1.10
N ILE A 17 -31.64 17.46 0.88
CA ILE A 17 -31.23 16.18 1.49
C ILE A 17 -29.88 15.69 0.95
N ASN A 18 -29.60 15.90 -0.34
CA ASN A 18 -28.31 15.50 -0.93
C ASN A 18 -27.12 16.32 -0.41
N ARG A 19 -27.34 17.57 0.06
CA ARG A 19 -26.25 18.40 0.59
C ARG A 19 -25.77 17.98 1.99
N THR A 20 -26.63 17.36 2.80
CA THR A 20 -26.27 17.00 4.18
C THR A 20 -25.45 15.71 4.27
N PHE A 21 -25.53 14.83 3.27
CA PHE A 21 -24.83 13.54 3.27
C PHE A 21 -23.39 13.58 2.72
N ALA A 22 -22.95 14.68 2.12
CA ALA A 22 -21.66 14.73 1.40
C ALA A 22 -20.43 15.00 2.28
N HIS A 23 -20.55 15.09 3.62
CA HIS A 23 -19.42 15.52 4.46
C HIS A 23 -19.26 14.79 5.79
N GLN A 24 -19.28 13.46 5.79
CA GLN A 24 -18.64 12.69 6.86
C GLN A 24 -17.47 11.89 6.32
N LYS A 25 -16.32 12.55 6.26
CA LYS A 25 -15.03 11.87 6.15
C LYS A 25 -14.82 11.14 7.50
N PRO A 26 -14.68 9.81 7.54
CA PRO A 26 -14.49 9.11 8.80
C PRO A 26 -13.24 9.68 9.50
N ARG A 27 -13.42 10.11 10.74
CA ARG A 27 -12.34 10.61 11.59
C ARG A 27 -11.44 9.42 11.91
N THR A 28 -10.27 9.34 11.27
CA THR A 28 -9.21 8.43 11.70
C THR A 28 -8.78 8.87 13.10
N GLU A 29 -9.15 8.11 14.12
CA GLU A 29 -8.61 8.31 15.47
C GLU A 29 -7.12 7.99 15.43
N ARG A 30 -6.28 9.03 15.63
CA ARG A 30 -4.85 8.83 15.83
C ARG A 30 -4.66 8.22 17.22
N ILE A 31 -3.98 7.08 17.27
CA ILE A 31 -3.52 6.47 18.51
C ILE A 31 -2.55 7.46 19.17
N SER A 32 -2.89 7.92 20.37
CA SER A 32 -2.03 8.81 21.16
C SER A 32 -0.82 8.02 21.64
N GLY A 33 0.28 8.13 20.90
CA GLY A 33 1.60 7.63 21.26
C GLY A 33 2.67 8.64 20.87
N SER A 34 3.88 8.48 21.41
CA SER A 34 5.05 9.37 21.20
C SER A 34 5.50 9.54 19.74
N ALA A 35 4.76 9.02 18.77
CA ALA A 35 4.97 9.22 17.34
C ALA A 35 4.34 10.52 16.81
N GLY A 36 3.79 11.37 17.69
CA GLY A 36 3.17 12.66 17.34
C GLY A 36 4.16 13.64 16.71
N ASP A 37 5.40 13.67 17.20
CA ASP A 37 6.45 14.57 16.70
C ASP A 37 7.00 14.16 15.32
N VAL A 38 6.90 12.88 14.96
CA VAL A 38 7.39 12.31 13.70
C VAL A 38 6.59 12.82 12.49
N LEU A 39 5.38 13.36 12.71
CA LEU A 39 4.48 13.84 11.66
C LEU A 39 4.33 15.36 11.64
N GLU A 40 4.94 16.07 12.60
CA GLU A 40 4.93 17.53 12.67
C GLU A 40 6.06 18.15 11.85
N ASP A 41 7.14 17.40 11.62
CA ASP A 41 8.08 17.65 10.53
C ASP A 41 7.44 17.21 9.20
N ASP A 42 7.56 18.00 8.14
CA ASP A 42 7.12 17.64 6.79
C ASP A 42 7.51 16.19 6.44
N PRO A 43 6.58 15.22 6.47
CA PRO A 43 6.92 13.80 6.32
C PRO A 43 7.37 13.49 4.89
N VAL A 44 7.17 14.42 3.95
CA VAL A 44 7.58 14.34 2.54
C VAL A 44 9.03 14.80 2.36
N GLY A 45 9.55 15.61 3.29
CA GLY A 45 10.84 16.29 3.16
C GLY A 45 12.04 15.42 3.53
N ARG A 46 11.90 14.46 4.46
CA ARG A 46 13.05 13.74 5.03
C ARG A 46 13.17 12.27 4.65
N LEU A 47 12.08 11.56 4.39
CA LEU A 47 12.14 10.13 4.08
C LEU A 47 11.98 9.91 2.56
N LYS A 48 12.98 9.26 1.96
CA LYS A 48 12.92 8.76 0.58
C LYS A 48 13.02 7.23 0.58
N VAL A 49 12.00 6.59 0.02
CA VAL A 49 11.91 5.12 -0.06
C VAL A 49 12.06 4.67 -1.50
N TYR A 50 13.10 3.89 -1.78
CA TYR A 50 13.25 3.21 -3.06
C TYR A 50 12.59 1.83 -3.01
N VAL A 51 11.72 1.54 -3.97
CA VAL A 51 11.04 0.25 -4.06
C VAL A 51 11.66 -0.56 -5.19
N TYR A 52 12.21 -1.73 -4.87
CA TYR A 52 12.80 -2.62 -5.89
C TYR A 52 11.75 -3.09 -6.91
N GLU A 53 12.07 -2.93 -8.19
CA GLU A 53 11.26 -3.47 -9.29
C GLU A 53 11.55 -4.96 -9.49
N LEU A 54 10.76 -5.80 -8.82
CA LEU A 54 10.90 -7.25 -8.91
C LEU A 54 10.03 -7.87 -10.01
N PRO A 55 10.50 -8.97 -10.66
CA PRO A 55 9.66 -9.77 -11.54
C PRO A 55 8.35 -10.20 -10.87
N SER A 56 7.26 -10.21 -11.62
CA SER A 56 5.90 -10.43 -11.09
C SER A 56 5.70 -11.77 -10.36
N LYS A 57 6.59 -12.76 -10.57
CA LYS A 57 6.60 -14.04 -9.84
C LYS A 57 6.78 -13.90 -8.33
N TYR A 58 7.36 -12.79 -7.86
CA TYR A 58 7.55 -12.50 -6.44
C TYR A 58 6.37 -11.77 -5.81
N ASN A 59 5.44 -11.22 -6.61
CA ASN A 59 4.32 -10.42 -6.12
C ASN A 59 3.03 -10.61 -6.93
N LYS A 60 2.81 -9.82 -7.99
CA LYS A 60 1.55 -9.71 -8.74
C LYS A 60 0.99 -11.06 -9.22
N LYS A 61 1.85 -12.02 -9.61
CA LYS A 61 1.40 -13.36 -10.04
C LYS A 61 0.82 -14.19 -8.89
N LEU A 62 1.33 -14.04 -7.67
CA LEU A 62 0.79 -14.75 -6.50
C LEU A 62 -0.59 -14.22 -6.16
N LEU A 63 -0.77 -12.90 -6.25
CA LEU A 63 -2.05 -12.26 -6.05
C LEU A 63 -3.08 -12.62 -7.13
N GLN A 64 -2.64 -12.71 -8.38
CA GLN A 64 -3.49 -13.18 -9.49
C GLN A 64 -3.91 -14.64 -9.30
N LYS A 65 -3.02 -15.48 -8.76
CA LYS A 65 -3.29 -16.89 -8.47
C LYS A 65 -4.29 -17.04 -7.32
N ASP A 66 -4.16 -16.26 -6.25
CA ASP A 66 -5.06 -16.32 -5.10
C ASP A 66 -5.47 -14.92 -4.60
N PRO A 67 -6.57 -14.36 -5.14
CA PRO A 67 -7.07 -13.04 -4.74
C PRO A 67 -7.51 -12.97 -3.27
N ARG A 68 -7.77 -14.11 -2.61
CA ARG A 68 -8.17 -14.16 -1.20
C ARG A 68 -7.09 -13.58 -0.28
N CYS A 69 -5.84 -13.51 -0.73
CA CYS A 69 -4.76 -12.87 0.04
C CYS A 69 -5.10 -11.41 0.40
N LEU A 70 -5.89 -10.68 -0.41
CA LEU A 70 -6.27 -9.28 -0.14
C LEU A 70 -7.14 -9.09 1.11
N THR A 71 -7.93 -10.11 1.45
CA THR A 71 -8.85 -10.08 2.59
C THR A 71 -8.32 -10.86 3.79
N HIS A 72 -7.13 -11.47 3.65
CA HIS A 72 -6.51 -12.26 4.70
C HIS A 72 -5.62 -11.40 5.60
N MET A 73 -5.40 -11.85 6.84
CA MET A 73 -4.44 -11.26 7.79
C MET A 73 -2.99 -11.16 7.24
N PHE A 74 -2.68 -11.85 6.14
CA PHE A 74 -1.35 -11.87 5.53
C PHE A 74 -1.16 -10.82 4.43
N ALA A 75 -2.14 -9.94 4.20
CA ALA A 75 -2.09 -8.94 3.14
C ALA A 75 -1.08 -7.79 3.37
N ALA A 76 -0.38 -7.76 4.51
CA ALA A 76 0.46 -6.63 4.93
C ALA A 76 1.50 -6.25 3.87
N GLU A 77 2.17 -7.23 3.26
CA GLU A 77 3.17 -7.02 2.20
C GLU A 77 2.54 -6.34 0.97
N ILE A 78 1.30 -6.68 0.62
CA ILE A 78 0.57 -6.09 -0.51
C ILE A 78 0.21 -4.64 -0.22
N PHE A 79 -0.36 -4.38 0.95
CA PHE A 79 -0.80 -3.04 1.32
C PHE A 79 0.38 -2.09 1.48
N MET A 80 1.47 -2.54 2.10
CA MET A 80 2.70 -1.75 2.19
C MET A 80 3.28 -1.44 0.81
N HIS A 81 3.36 -2.43 -0.08
CA HIS A 81 3.82 -2.21 -1.46
C HIS A 81 2.95 -1.20 -2.21
N ARG A 82 1.62 -1.37 -2.19
CA ARG A 82 0.69 -0.45 -2.87
C ARG A 82 0.76 0.95 -2.30
N PHE A 83 0.82 1.07 -0.97
CA PHE A 83 0.96 2.34 -0.27
C PHE A 83 2.22 3.06 -0.73
N LEU A 84 3.38 2.41 -0.66
CA LEU A 84 4.65 2.99 -1.07
C LEU A 84 4.66 3.38 -2.56
N LEU A 85 4.07 2.58 -3.45
CA LEU A 85 3.99 2.93 -4.88
C LEU A 85 3.24 4.24 -5.14
N SER A 86 2.24 4.56 -4.31
CA SER A 86 1.43 5.79 -4.40
C SER A 86 1.87 6.91 -3.45
N SER A 87 2.85 6.65 -2.59
CA SER A 87 3.23 7.57 -1.51
C SER A 87 4.18 8.64 -2.02
N PRO A 88 4.06 9.90 -1.55
CA PRO A 88 4.98 10.98 -1.91
C PRO A 88 6.42 10.77 -1.40
N VAL A 89 6.62 9.86 -0.45
CA VAL A 89 7.96 9.47 0.05
C VAL A 89 8.71 8.56 -0.92
N ARG A 90 8.05 8.03 -1.96
CA ARG A 90 8.72 7.14 -2.93
C ARG A 90 9.70 7.92 -3.80
N THR A 91 10.92 7.41 -3.90
CA THR A 91 11.90 7.86 -4.90
C THR A 91 12.12 6.79 -5.98
N LEU A 92 12.42 7.25 -7.19
CA LEU A 92 12.91 6.40 -8.28
C LEU A 92 14.44 6.45 -8.40
N ASN A 93 15.09 7.39 -7.70
CA ASN A 93 16.53 7.51 -7.63
C ASN A 93 17.03 6.75 -6.40
N PRO A 94 17.77 5.63 -6.55
CA PRO A 94 18.29 4.88 -5.41
C PRO A 94 19.40 5.62 -4.66
N ASP A 95 20.10 6.59 -5.29
CA ASP A 95 21.12 7.41 -4.63
C ASP A 95 20.53 8.35 -3.55
N GLU A 96 19.27 8.73 -3.70
CA GLU A 96 18.56 9.62 -2.76
C GLU A 96 17.79 8.85 -1.69
N ALA A 97 17.83 7.51 -1.70
CA ALA A 97 16.97 6.69 -0.86
C ALA A 97 17.57 6.47 0.54
N ASP A 98 16.80 6.81 1.57
CA ASP A 98 17.13 6.49 2.97
C ASP A 98 16.73 5.06 3.34
N TRP A 99 15.73 4.50 2.63
CA TRP A 99 15.22 3.17 2.87
C TRP A 99 14.89 2.43 1.58
N PHE A 100 15.22 1.14 1.57
CA PHE A 100 14.97 0.24 0.45
C PHE A 100 13.89 -0.77 0.83
N TYR A 101 12.82 -0.81 0.04
CA TYR A 101 11.71 -1.75 0.23
C TYR A 101 11.68 -2.81 -0.87
N THR A 102 11.55 -4.07 -0.46
CA THR A 102 11.56 -5.22 -1.35
C THR A 102 10.18 -5.89 -1.38
N PRO A 103 9.37 -5.68 -2.45
CA PRO A 103 7.96 -6.09 -2.47
C PRO A 103 7.79 -7.57 -2.85
N ILE A 104 8.04 -8.48 -1.90
CA ILE A 104 7.83 -9.93 -2.04
C ILE A 104 6.60 -10.33 -1.24
N TYR A 105 5.66 -11.06 -1.85
CA TYR A 105 4.43 -11.50 -1.20
C TYR A 105 4.58 -12.92 -0.68
N THR A 106 5.50 -13.10 0.26
CA THR A 106 5.91 -14.44 0.72
C THR A 106 4.79 -15.24 1.36
N THR A 107 3.75 -14.55 1.82
CA THR A 107 2.63 -15.13 2.56
C THR A 107 1.40 -15.40 1.70
N CYS A 108 1.38 -14.99 0.42
CA CYS A 108 0.21 -15.13 -0.45
C CYS A 108 0.11 -16.46 -1.21
N ASP A 109 1.06 -17.39 -1.06
CA ASP A 109 0.88 -18.75 -1.58
C ASP A 109 0.12 -19.58 -0.53
N LEU A 110 -1.21 -19.56 -0.64
CA LEU A 110 -2.11 -20.14 0.34
C LEU A 110 -2.47 -21.60 0.01
N THR A 111 -2.76 -22.37 1.05
CA THR A 111 -3.46 -23.66 0.95
C THR A 111 -4.91 -23.45 0.48
N PRO A 112 -5.62 -24.52 0.09
CA PRO A 112 -7.06 -24.43 -0.14
C PRO A 112 -7.83 -23.81 1.03
N THR A 113 -7.38 -24.05 2.27
CA THR A 113 -7.95 -23.49 3.51
C THR A 113 -7.51 -22.06 3.83
N GLY A 114 -6.65 -21.44 3.02
CA GLY A 114 -6.23 -20.04 3.21
C GLY A 114 -5.03 -19.84 4.13
N LEU A 115 -4.33 -20.91 4.54
CA LEU A 115 -3.12 -20.81 5.35
C LEU A 115 -1.88 -20.63 4.46
N PRO A 116 -0.86 -19.86 4.87
CA PRO A 116 0.31 -19.62 4.06
C PRO A 116 1.19 -20.88 4.03
N LEU A 117 1.82 -21.18 2.90
CA LEU A 117 2.70 -22.33 2.75
C LEU A 117 4.14 -22.01 3.24
N PRO A 118 4.53 -22.42 4.48
CA PRO A 118 5.76 -21.95 5.10
C PRO A 118 7.04 -22.45 4.39
N PHE A 119 6.96 -23.53 3.61
CA PHE A 119 8.12 -24.11 2.93
C PHE A 119 8.53 -23.39 1.65
N LYS A 120 7.61 -22.62 1.05
CA LYS A 120 7.88 -21.88 -0.19
C LYS A 120 8.40 -20.48 0.07
N SER A 121 7.95 -19.84 1.15
CA SER A 121 8.35 -18.48 1.53
C SER A 121 9.88 -18.33 1.63
N PRO A 122 10.64 -19.21 2.32
CA PRO A 122 12.10 -19.09 2.40
C PRO A 122 12.80 -19.27 1.05
N ARG A 123 12.28 -20.14 0.17
CA ARG A 123 12.84 -20.36 -1.17
C ARG A 123 12.65 -19.13 -2.06
N MET A 124 11.45 -18.54 -2.00
CA MET A 124 11.13 -17.30 -2.71
C MET A 124 12.00 -16.14 -2.22
N MET A 125 12.13 -15.98 -0.90
CA MET A 125 12.97 -14.95 -0.30
C MET A 125 14.43 -15.10 -0.72
N ARG A 126 15.00 -16.31 -0.61
CA ARG A 126 16.39 -16.57 -1.05
C ARG A 126 16.60 -16.24 -2.53
N SER A 127 15.66 -16.65 -3.39
CA SER A 127 15.72 -16.35 -4.81
C SER A 127 15.62 -14.85 -5.10
N ALA A 128 14.79 -14.11 -4.37
CA ALA A 128 14.67 -12.66 -4.52
C ALA A 128 15.95 -11.95 -4.05
N ILE A 129 16.49 -12.33 -2.89
CA ILE A 129 17.76 -11.79 -2.38
C ILE A 129 18.88 -11.99 -3.40
N GLN A 130 19.02 -13.21 -3.94
CA GLN A 130 20.03 -13.51 -4.95
C GLN A 130 19.85 -12.67 -6.23
N LEU A 131 18.61 -12.46 -6.66
CA LEU A 131 18.31 -11.59 -7.80
C LEU A 131 18.72 -10.14 -7.51
N ILE A 132 18.35 -9.63 -6.33
CA ILE A 132 18.63 -8.25 -5.95
C ILE A 132 20.13 -8.02 -5.82
N SER A 133 20.82 -8.91 -5.11
CA SER A 133 22.26 -8.84 -4.86
C SER A 133 23.11 -8.96 -6.12
N SER A 134 22.58 -9.51 -7.21
CA SER A 134 23.28 -9.66 -8.49
C SER A 134 22.99 -8.55 -9.50
N ASN A 135 21.87 -7.83 -9.35
CA ASN A 135 21.42 -6.85 -10.35
C ASN A 135 21.40 -5.41 -9.83
N TRP A 136 21.39 -5.18 -8.52
CA TRP A 136 21.39 -3.83 -7.94
C TRP A 136 22.60 -3.61 -7.03
N PRO A 137 23.34 -2.51 -7.21
CA PRO A 137 24.60 -2.27 -6.48
C PRO A 137 24.37 -1.97 -4.99
N TYR A 138 23.23 -1.40 -4.63
CA TYR A 138 22.95 -0.93 -3.27
C TYR A 138 22.76 -2.04 -2.24
N TRP A 139 22.33 -3.24 -2.65
CA TRP A 139 22.08 -4.33 -1.71
C TRP A 139 23.35 -4.85 -1.03
N ASN A 140 24.49 -4.83 -1.73
CA ASN A 140 25.77 -5.29 -1.20
C ASN A 140 26.68 -4.15 -0.71
N ARG A 141 26.20 -2.90 -0.68
CA ARG A 141 27.01 -1.77 -0.21
C ARG A 141 27.18 -1.89 1.31
N THR A 142 28.40 -2.12 1.76
CA THR A 142 28.78 -2.18 3.18
C THR A 142 29.26 -0.84 3.73
N GLU A 143 29.54 0.11 2.84
CA GLU A 143 30.01 1.46 3.20
C GLU A 143 28.83 2.28 3.72
N ARG A 144 28.92 2.67 5.00
CA ARG A 144 28.10 3.77 5.55
C ARG A 144 28.72 5.07 5.03
N GLY A 145 28.03 5.71 4.09
CA GLY A 145 28.24 7.13 3.80
C GLY A 145 27.76 7.98 4.96
#